data_AF-A0A0C9ZLT4-F1
#
_entry.id   AF-A0A0C9ZLT4-F1
#
_cell.length_a   1.000
_cell.length_b   1.000
_cell.length_c   1.000
_cell.angle_alpha   90.00
_cell.angle_beta   90.00
_cell.angle_gamma   90.00
#
_symmetry.space_group_name_H-M   'P 1'
#
loop_
_entity.id
_entity.type
_entity.pdbx_description
1 polymer ?
#
loop_
_entity_poly.entity_id
_entity_poly.type
_entity_poly.pdbx_seq_one_letter_code
_entity_poly.pdbx_strand_id
1 'polypeptide(L)'
;MDNIMDFWEDQMSLSPDYIIKQLELWACNEEKNIDACNSLENMQKQVKRGLNSGFSTITKYLCQEKPIHLQFANFEQIKYKFGIDYEGWPDGIPFSGPYKIQTIDEICHLQDMWM
;
A
#
# COMPACT_ATOMS: atom_id res chain seq x y z
N MET A 1 -25.83 20.68 17.94
CA MET A 1 -25.91 21.58 16.79
C MET A 1 -25.02 20.90 15.78
N ASP A 2 -25.64 20.00 15.01
CA ASP A 2 -24.96 18.84 14.43
C ASP A 2 -24.79 19.06 12.93
N ASN A 3 -24.21 20.20 12.57
CA ASN A 3 -23.87 20.48 11.19
C ASN A 3 -22.35 20.46 11.07
N ILE A 4 -21.87 19.59 10.19
CA ILE A 4 -20.44 19.46 9.90
C ILE A 4 -19.85 20.78 9.40
N MET A 5 -20.66 21.66 8.81
CA MET A 5 -20.25 23.02 8.42
C MET A 5 -19.88 23.89 9.63
N ASP A 6 -20.66 23.83 10.70
CA ASP A 6 -20.40 24.60 11.93
C ASP A 6 -19.08 24.14 12.57
N PHE A 7 -18.77 22.84 12.52
CA PHE A 7 -17.47 22.31 12.99
C PHE A 7 -16.29 22.92 12.24
N TRP A 8 -16.37 23.01 10.92
CA TRP A 8 -15.26 23.52 10.10
C TRP A 8 -15.06 25.03 10.25
N GLU A 9 -16.16 25.79 10.35
CA GLU A 9 -16.12 27.23 10.58
C GLU A 9 -15.65 27.57 12.01
N ASP A 10 -16.21 26.90 13.03
CA ASP A 10 -15.97 27.26 14.42
C ASP A 10 -14.65 26.72 14.98
N GLN A 11 -14.24 25.50 14.59
CA GLN A 11 -13.03 24.87 15.14
C GLN A 11 -11.80 25.08 14.27
N MET A 12 -11.96 25.20 12.95
CA MET A 12 -10.84 25.33 12.03
C MET A 12 -10.77 26.71 11.37
N SER A 13 -11.79 27.58 11.55
CA SER A 13 -11.87 28.89 10.89
C SER A 13 -11.77 28.79 9.37
N LEU A 14 -12.24 27.68 8.80
CA LEU A 14 -12.24 27.41 7.37
C LEU A 14 -13.64 27.59 6.82
N SER A 15 -13.78 28.34 5.73
CA SER A 15 -15.08 28.47 5.08
C SER A 15 -15.47 27.16 4.36
N PRO A 16 -16.76 26.82 4.31
CA PRO A 16 -17.27 25.68 3.56
C PRO A 16 -16.86 25.73 2.08
N ASP A 17 -16.89 26.92 1.47
CA ASP A 17 -16.48 27.13 0.07
C ASP A 17 -15.00 26.79 -0.14
N TYR A 18 -14.14 27.10 0.84
CA TYR A 18 -12.73 26.74 0.78
C TYR A 18 -12.55 25.21 0.85
N ILE A 19 -13.28 24.53 1.73
CA ILE A 19 -13.23 23.07 1.89
C ILE A 19 -13.75 22.37 0.64
N ILE A 20 -14.89 22.79 0.10
CA ILE A 20 -15.46 22.25 -1.13
C ILE A 20 -14.45 22.38 -2.27
N LYS A 21 -13.83 23.56 -2.42
CA LYS A 21 -12.80 23.79 -3.44
C LYS A 21 -11.56 22.91 -3.25
N GLN A 22 -11.13 22.65 -2.01
CA GLN A 22 -10.02 21.72 -1.76
C GLN A 22 -10.40 20.27 -2.08
N LEU A 23 -11.63 19.85 -1.78
CA LEU A 23 -12.12 18.51 -2.12
C LEU A 23 -12.27 18.33 -3.64
N GLU A 24 -12.75 19.34 -4.35
CA GLU A 24 -12.80 19.35 -5.82
C GLU A 24 -11.40 19.32 -6.43
N LEU A 25 -10.46 20.10 -5.90
CA LEU A 25 -9.07 20.09 -6.35
C LEU A 25 -8.40 18.75 -6.07
N TRP A 26 -8.67 18.14 -4.92
CA TRP A 26 -8.21 16.80 -4.60
C TRP A 26 -8.79 15.77 -5.56
N ALA A 27 -10.11 15.76 -5.79
CA ALA A 27 -10.77 14.84 -6.72
C ALA A 27 -10.28 14.99 -8.18
N CYS A 28 -10.10 16.23 -8.65
CA CYS A 28 -9.55 16.53 -9.99
C CYS A 28 -8.08 16.09 -10.13
N ASN A 29 -7.31 16.13 -9.04
CA ASN A 29 -5.92 15.69 -9.04
C ASN A 29 -5.82 14.17 -8.88
N GLU A 30 -6.75 13.56 -8.14
CA GLU A 30 -6.92 12.11 -8.02
C GLU A 30 -7.28 11.50 -9.38
N GLU A 31 -8.26 12.04 -10.13
CA GLU A 31 -8.63 11.54 -11.47
C GLU A 31 -7.46 11.47 -12.45
N LYS A 32 -6.55 12.45 -12.43
CA LYS A 32 -5.33 12.43 -13.27
C LYS A 32 -4.27 11.46 -12.78
N ASN A 33 -4.32 11.11 -11.49
CA ASN A 33 -3.37 10.24 -10.83
C ASN A 33 -3.86 8.79 -10.77
N ILE A 34 -5.17 8.53 -10.94
CA ILE A 34 -5.77 7.19 -10.97
C ILE A 34 -5.24 6.39 -12.16
N ASP A 35 -5.22 6.95 -13.37
CA ASP A 35 -4.68 6.24 -14.55
C ASP A 35 -3.17 5.98 -14.44
N ALA A 36 -2.43 6.90 -13.84
CA ALA A 36 -1.01 6.70 -13.56
C ALA A 36 -0.79 5.67 -12.44
N CYS A 37 -1.55 5.73 -11.35
CA CYS A 37 -1.53 4.77 -10.24
C CYS A 37 -1.95 3.36 -10.68
N ASN A 38 -2.84 3.26 -11.67
CA ASN A 38 -3.38 2.02 -12.20
C ASN A 38 -2.58 1.42 -13.36
N SER A 39 -1.47 2.05 -13.77
CA SER A 39 -0.55 1.36 -14.65
C SER A 39 0.04 0.14 -13.93
N LEU A 40 0.09 -1.00 -14.63
CA LEU A 40 0.63 -2.25 -14.09
C LEU A 40 2.00 -2.03 -13.43
N GLU A 41 2.86 -1.23 -14.04
CA GLU A 41 4.19 -0.92 -13.49
C GLU A 41 4.13 -0.18 -12.15
N ASN A 42 3.19 0.75 -11.99
CA ASN A 42 3.05 1.49 -10.73
C ASN A 42 2.38 0.63 -9.66
N MET A 43 1.41 -0.20 -10.00
CA MET A 43 0.87 -1.22 -9.08
C MET A 43 1.96 -2.19 -8.62
N GLN A 44 2.84 -2.65 -9.52
CA GLN A 44 4.00 -3.48 -9.19
C GLN A 44 4.95 -2.78 -8.23
N LYS A 45 5.21 -1.48 -8.43
CA LYS A 45 6.02 -0.68 -7.52
C LYS A 45 5.36 -0.53 -6.15
N GLN A 46 4.05 -0.32 -6.09
CA GLN A 46 3.30 -0.17 -4.83
C GLN A 46 3.32 -1.46 -4.02
N VAL A 47 2.95 -2.59 -4.62
CA VAL A 47 3.02 -3.92 -3.99
C VAL A 47 4.46 -4.23 -3.57
N LYS A 48 5.48 -3.92 -4.38
CA LYS A 48 6.88 -4.10 -3.97
C LYS A 48 7.26 -3.26 -2.76
N ARG A 49 6.81 -2.00 -2.69
CA ARG A 49 7.11 -1.11 -1.55
C ARG A 49 6.42 -1.61 -0.29
N GLY A 50 5.17 -2.06 -0.38
CA GLY A 50 4.45 -2.68 0.74
C GLY A 50 5.18 -3.94 1.25
N LEU A 51 5.64 -4.83 0.35
CA LEU A 51 6.38 -6.06 0.68
C LEU A 51 7.64 -5.75 1.45
N ASN A 52 8.43 -4.83 0.93
CA ASN A 52 9.66 -4.45 1.60
C ASN A 52 9.41 -3.71 2.92
N SER A 53 8.39 -2.86 3.00
CA SER A 53 8.04 -2.14 4.22
C SER A 53 7.55 -3.06 5.33
N GLY A 54 6.57 -3.92 5.04
CA GLY A 54 6.02 -4.88 6.00
C GLY A 54 7.08 -5.87 6.46
N PHE A 55 7.84 -6.44 5.51
CA PHE A 55 8.92 -7.35 5.83
C PHE A 55 10.05 -6.69 6.63
N SER A 56 10.46 -5.46 6.27
CA SER A 56 11.46 -4.71 7.05
C SER A 56 10.95 -4.40 8.46
N THR A 57 9.66 -4.14 8.61
CA THR A 57 9.04 -3.86 9.91
C THR A 57 9.11 -5.10 10.79
N ILE A 58 8.63 -6.26 10.30
CA ILE A 58 8.67 -7.54 11.02
C ILE A 58 10.12 -7.92 11.37
N THR A 59 11.03 -7.82 10.39
CA THR A 59 12.43 -8.20 10.58
C THR A 59 13.23 -7.21 11.41
N LYS A 60 12.84 -5.92 11.49
CA LYS A 60 13.44 -4.97 12.44
C LYS A 60 13.17 -5.36 13.88
N TYR A 61 11.99 -5.90 14.18
CA TYR A 61 11.69 -6.44 15.52
C TYR A 61 12.49 -7.72 15.82
N LEU A 62 12.82 -8.51 14.80
CA LEU A 62 13.53 -9.80 14.93
C LEU A 62 15.07 -9.68 14.85
N CYS A 63 15.57 -8.70 14.12
CA CYS A 63 16.99 -8.48 13.84
C CYS A 63 17.34 -7.02 14.16
N GLN A 64 17.87 -6.81 15.37
CA GLN A 64 18.23 -5.49 15.89
C GLN A 64 19.43 -4.85 15.16
N GLU A 65 20.22 -5.63 14.40
CA GLU A 65 21.49 -5.17 13.85
C GLU A 65 21.47 -4.80 12.35
N LYS A 66 20.67 -5.48 11.51
CA LYS A 66 20.61 -5.20 10.06
C LYS A 66 19.21 -5.48 9.48
N PRO A 67 18.67 -4.56 8.65
CA PRO A 67 17.43 -4.81 7.93
C PRO A 67 17.62 -5.96 6.95
N ILE A 68 16.73 -6.95 7.01
CA ILE A 68 16.74 -8.08 6.09
C ILE A 68 15.94 -7.66 4.87
N HIS A 69 16.53 -7.77 3.70
CA HIS A 69 15.83 -7.53 2.45
C HIS A 69 15.05 -8.77 2.03
N LEU A 70 13.77 -8.60 1.68
CA LEU A 70 12.95 -9.67 1.15
C LEU A 70 13.51 -10.11 -0.21
N GLN A 71 13.97 -11.35 -0.29
CA GLN A 71 14.37 -11.99 -1.54
C GLN A 71 13.50 -13.21 -1.78
N PHE A 72 12.56 -13.11 -2.73
CA PHE A 72 11.62 -14.19 -3.05
C PHE A 72 12.32 -15.52 -3.37
N ALA A 73 13.48 -15.47 -4.05
CA ALA A 73 14.27 -16.65 -4.37
C ALA A 73 14.81 -17.39 -3.13
N ASN A 74 15.02 -16.67 -2.03
CA ASN A 74 15.58 -17.19 -0.78
C ASN A 74 14.55 -17.20 0.35
N PHE A 75 13.25 -17.06 0.03
CA PHE A 75 12.21 -16.93 1.05
C PHE A 75 12.15 -18.17 1.95
N GLU A 76 12.33 -19.37 1.41
CA GLU A 76 12.38 -20.61 2.21
C GLU A 76 13.47 -20.58 3.29
N GLN A 77 14.63 -20.01 2.97
CA GLN A 77 15.72 -19.86 3.95
C GLN A 77 15.37 -18.83 5.03
N ILE A 78 14.69 -17.75 4.64
CA ILE A 78 14.18 -16.73 5.56
C ILE A 78 13.12 -17.33 6.48
N LYS A 79 12.17 -18.10 5.93
CA LYS A 79 11.13 -18.82 6.66
C LYS A 79 11.72 -19.76 7.70
N TYR A 80 12.69 -20.58 7.31
CA TYR A 80 13.37 -21.48 8.25
C TYR A 80 14.18 -20.73 9.32
N LYS A 81 14.89 -19.67 8.91
CA LYS A 81 15.81 -18.93 9.80
C LYS A 81 15.08 -18.06 10.83
N PHE A 82 13.94 -17.49 10.47
CA PHE A 82 13.22 -16.51 11.28
C PHE A 82 11.83 -16.98 11.73
N GLY A 83 11.37 -18.15 11.29
CA GLY A 83 10.03 -18.66 11.59
C GLY A 83 8.91 -17.81 10.97
N ILE A 84 9.19 -17.07 9.89
CA ILE A 84 8.22 -16.18 9.22
C ILE A 84 7.56 -16.95 8.09
N ASP A 85 6.23 -16.95 8.03
CA ASP A 85 5.46 -17.50 6.91
C ASP A 85 4.70 -16.41 6.14
N TYR A 86 4.23 -16.70 4.93
CA TYR A 86 3.42 -15.77 4.11
C TYR A 86 1.91 -15.97 4.32
N GLU A 87 1.47 -16.07 5.58
CA GLU A 87 0.04 -16.24 5.89
C GLU A 87 -0.82 -15.13 5.26
N GLY A 88 -1.92 -15.54 4.64
CA GLY A 88 -2.85 -14.64 3.96
C GLY A 88 -2.56 -14.40 2.48
N TRP A 89 -1.44 -14.90 1.91
CA TRP A 89 -1.17 -14.79 0.48
C TRP A 89 -2.31 -15.41 -0.36
N PRO A 90 -2.72 -14.78 -1.48
CA PRO A 90 -3.90 -15.21 -2.21
C PRO A 90 -3.67 -16.55 -2.93
N ASP A 91 -4.66 -17.44 -2.82
CA ASP A 91 -4.63 -18.75 -3.46
C ASP A 91 -4.54 -18.61 -4.98
N GLY A 92 -3.65 -19.42 -5.59
CA GLY A 92 -3.47 -19.44 -7.05
C GLY A 92 -2.46 -18.41 -7.59
N ILE A 93 -2.02 -17.42 -6.79
CA ILE A 93 -0.97 -16.49 -7.19
C ILE A 93 0.38 -17.01 -6.69
N PRO A 94 1.37 -17.31 -7.57
CA PRO A 94 2.68 -17.76 -7.13
C PRO A 94 3.38 -16.73 -6.25
N PHE A 95 3.87 -17.15 -5.07
CA PHE A 95 4.66 -16.29 -4.18
C PHE A 95 5.97 -15.89 -4.86
N SER A 96 5.95 -14.72 -5.50
CA SER A 96 7.00 -14.30 -6.41
C SER A 96 7.09 -12.78 -6.47
N GLY A 97 8.19 -12.28 -7.06
CA GLY A 97 8.41 -10.84 -7.13
C GLY A 97 7.28 -10.13 -7.88
N PRO A 98 6.83 -8.95 -7.44
CA PRO A 98 5.69 -8.23 -8.04
C PRO A 98 5.83 -8.00 -9.55
N TYR A 99 7.05 -7.81 -10.06
CA TYR A 99 7.32 -7.65 -11.50
C TYR A 99 7.09 -8.90 -12.35
N LYS A 100 6.96 -10.09 -11.73
CA LYS A 100 6.60 -11.32 -12.45
C LYS A 100 5.10 -11.44 -12.69
N ILE A 101 4.30 -10.62 -12.01
CA ILE A 101 2.85 -10.56 -12.16
C ILE A 101 2.54 -9.66 -13.34
N GLN A 102 1.98 -10.24 -14.39
CA GLN A 102 1.75 -9.55 -15.67
C GLN A 102 0.30 -9.08 -15.84
N THR A 103 -0.58 -9.47 -14.92
CA THR A 103 -2.01 -9.20 -15.00
C THR A 103 -2.40 -8.12 -14.00
N ILE A 104 -3.23 -7.16 -14.45
CA ILE A 104 -3.77 -6.11 -13.58
C ILE A 104 -4.66 -6.71 -12.49
N ASP A 105 -5.44 -7.75 -12.82
CA ASP A 105 -6.33 -8.42 -11.87
C ASP A 105 -5.56 -9.05 -10.70
N GLU A 106 -4.52 -9.82 -10.99
CA GLU A 106 -3.65 -10.46 -9.99
C GLU A 106 -2.94 -9.43 -9.09
N ILE A 107 -2.57 -8.27 -9.64
CA ILE A 107 -1.86 -7.24 -8.87
C ILE A 107 -2.79 -6.38 -8.04
N CYS A 108 -4.00 -6.10 -8.53
CA CYS A 108 -5.07 -5.48 -7.75
C CYS A 108 -5.41 -6.35 -6.56
N HIS A 109 -5.56 -7.66 -6.77
CA HIS A 109 -5.87 -8.60 -5.69
C HIS A 109 -4.79 -8.62 -4.59
N LEU A 110 -3.52 -8.47 -4.95
CA LEU A 110 -2.42 -8.32 -3.98
C LEU A 110 -2.38 -6.94 -3.29
N GLN A 111 -2.79 -5.89 -3.99
CA GLN A 111 -2.83 -4.53 -3.44
C GLN A 111 -3.95 -4.38 -2.41
N ASP A 112 -5.14 -4.90 -2.72
CA ASP A 112 -6.32 -4.81 -1.86
C ASP A 112 -6.15 -5.55 -0.53
N MET A 113 -5.24 -6.53 -0.46
CA MET A 113 -4.94 -7.21 0.80
C MET A 113 -4.20 -6.32 1.81
N TRP A 114 -3.64 -5.19 1.39
CA TRP A 114 -2.70 -4.38 2.18
C TRP A 114 -3.13 -2.93 2.38
N MET A 115 -4.29 -2.54 1.86
CA MET A 115 -5.03 -1.36 2.29
C MET A 115 -5.89 -1.71 3.50
#